data_AF-A0A9E2UND5-F1
#
_entry.id   AF-A0A9E2UND5-F1
#
_cell.length_a   1.000
_cell.length_b   1.000
_cell.length_c   1.000
_cell.angle_alpha   90.00
_cell.angle_beta   90.00
_cell.angle_gamma   90.00
#
_symmetry.space_group_name_H-M   'P 1'
#
loop_
_entity.id
_entity.type
_entity.pdbx_description
1 polymer ?
#
loop_
_entity_poly.entity_id
_entity_poly.type
_entity_poly.pdbx_seq_one_letter_code
_entity_poly.pdbx_strand_id
1 'polypeptide(L)'
;MRLHFSFLAAAAFALVTATPDIAKTEPGQGIAKGALADAGRQATLSLIDYGSAYCDGDTTVEEWLKALVGKQARSIAWTGGKCVLVNDLNPLDASSWPYCAQATVTLVRPKDKNDTPIIEIYFEKPVQGRPGVAYAFRGVMETRDDGPDYIRFRKDFEAEWDERFPPDPATQRCKNP
;
A
#
# COMPACT_ATOMS: atom_id res chain seq x y z
N MET A 1 -73.64 41.69 4.29
CA MET A 1 -73.16 42.86 3.51
C MET A 1 -71.68 42.64 3.23
N ARG A 2 -71.27 42.73 1.96
CA ARG A 2 -69.91 42.44 1.45
C ARG A 2 -68.86 43.30 2.12
N LEU A 3 -67.64 42.77 2.29
CA LEU A 3 -66.46 43.30 1.59
C LEU A 3 -65.31 42.30 1.62
N HIS A 4 -64.81 42.00 0.43
CA HIS A 4 -63.62 41.20 0.16
C HIS A 4 -62.37 42.00 0.51
N PHE A 5 -61.36 41.34 1.07
CA PHE A 5 -59.98 41.78 0.95
C PHE A 5 -59.13 40.58 0.57
N SER A 6 -58.69 40.59 -0.69
CA SER A 6 -57.68 39.70 -1.23
C SER A 6 -56.30 40.17 -0.76
N PHE A 7 -55.53 39.30 -0.13
CA PHE A 7 -54.08 39.48 -0.02
C PHE A 7 -53.39 38.25 -0.61
N LEU A 8 -52.70 38.49 -1.74
CA LEU A 8 -51.66 37.65 -2.29
C LEU A 8 -50.48 37.62 -1.32
N ALA A 9 -49.93 36.45 -1.03
CA ALA A 9 -48.57 36.31 -0.50
C ALA A 9 -47.87 35.12 -1.15
N ALA A 10 -46.71 35.42 -1.71
CA ALA A 10 -45.90 34.59 -2.59
C ALA A 10 -45.35 33.32 -1.93
N ALA A 11 -45.29 32.24 -2.70
CA ALA A 11 -44.58 31.02 -2.36
C ALA A 11 -43.06 31.25 -2.40
N ALA A 12 -42.38 31.05 -1.28
CA ALA A 12 -40.93 30.99 -1.22
C ALA A 12 -40.47 29.54 -1.51
N PHE A 13 -39.91 29.32 -2.70
CA PHE A 13 -39.17 28.10 -3.02
C PHE A 13 -37.84 28.12 -2.25
N ALA A 14 -37.73 27.32 -1.20
CA ALA A 14 -36.44 27.02 -0.59
C ALA A 14 -35.66 26.07 -1.53
N LEU A 15 -34.67 26.61 -2.27
CA LEU A 15 -33.63 25.78 -2.87
C LEU A 15 -32.81 25.17 -1.72
N VAL A 16 -33.10 23.91 -1.39
CA VAL A 16 -32.17 23.07 -0.64
C VAL A 16 -31.05 22.70 -1.61
N THR A 17 -29.99 23.51 -1.65
CA THR A 17 -28.73 23.10 -2.26
C THR A 17 -28.13 22.05 -1.35
N ALA A 18 -28.26 20.78 -1.73
CA ALA A 18 -27.48 19.69 -1.15
C ALA A 18 -26.00 20.02 -1.34
N THR A 19 -25.33 20.45 -0.28
CA THR A 19 -23.87 20.52 -0.26
C THR A 19 -23.34 19.09 -0.37
N PRO A 20 -22.39 18.81 -1.28
CA PRO A 20 -21.79 17.49 -1.35
C PRO A 20 -21.04 17.24 -0.03
N ASP A 21 -21.31 16.11 0.61
CA ASP A 21 -20.48 15.57 1.68
C ASP A 21 -19.07 15.36 1.13
N ILE A 22 -18.18 16.32 1.38
CA ILE A 22 -16.74 16.13 1.20
C ILE A 22 -16.31 15.12 2.26
N ALA A 23 -16.08 13.91 1.78
CA ALA A 23 -15.74 12.72 2.54
C ALA A 23 -14.63 12.95 3.60
N LYS A 24 -14.78 12.21 4.71
CA LYS A 24 -13.83 12.09 5.84
C LYS A 24 -12.36 12.13 5.40
N THR A 25 -11.70 13.23 5.73
CA THR A 25 -10.25 13.40 5.60
C THR A 25 -9.57 12.75 6.81
N GLU A 26 -9.06 11.53 6.66
CA GLU A 26 -7.86 11.13 7.42
C GLU A 26 -6.81 10.58 6.46
N PRO A 27 -5.93 11.48 6.02
CA PRO A 27 -4.57 11.16 5.68
C PRO A 27 -3.63 11.61 6.79
N GLY A 28 -2.52 10.92 6.91
CA GLY A 28 -1.35 11.54 7.49
C GLY A 28 -1.00 12.79 6.76
N GLN A 29 -1.21 13.94 7.40
CA GLN A 29 -0.64 15.22 6.97
C GLN A 29 -0.99 15.64 5.52
N GLY A 30 -2.22 15.35 5.05
CA GLY A 30 -2.74 15.94 3.81
C GLY A 30 -2.51 15.15 2.51
N ILE A 31 -2.06 13.90 2.56
CA ILE A 31 -1.87 13.04 1.37
C ILE A 31 -2.97 11.99 1.22
N ALA A 32 -3.73 12.02 0.12
CA ALA A 32 -4.77 11.01 -0.13
C ALA A 32 -4.21 9.57 -0.06
N LYS A 33 -4.96 8.65 0.58
CA LYS A 33 -4.56 7.23 0.71
C LYS A 33 -4.26 6.57 -0.64
N GLY A 34 -5.05 6.89 -1.66
CA GLY A 34 -4.81 6.43 -3.03
C GLY A 34 -3.48 6.91 -3.58
N ALA A 35 -3.11 8.18 -3.35
CA ALA A 35 -1.84 8.73 -3.82
C ALA A 35 -0.62 8.04 -3.17
N LEU A 36 -0.70 7.66 -1.88
CA LEU A 36 0.33 6.84 -1.24
C LEU A 36 0.41 5.46 -1.87
N ALA A 37 -0.74 4.78 -2.03
CA ALA A 37 -0.79 3.46 -2.66
C ALA A 37 -0.18 3.48 -4.08
N ASP A 38 -0.52 4.49 -4.88
CA ASP A 38 -0.03 4.66 -6.24
C ASP A 38 1.48 4.94 -6.27
N ALA A 39 1.98 5.80 -5.36
CA ALA A 39 3.41 6.04 -5.21
C ALA A 39 4.18 4.76 -4.84
N GLY A 40 3.61 3.91 -4.00
CA GLY A 40 4.22 2.64 -3.60
C GLY A 40 4.30 1.65 -4.75
N ARG A 41 3.22 1.54 -5.55
CA ARG A 41 3.20 0.71 -6.76
C ARG A 41 4.27 1.14 -7.76
N GLN A 42 4.43 2.44 -7.95
CA GLN A 42 5.29 3.05 -8.98
C GLN A 42 6.74 3.25 -8.54
N ALA A 43 7.05 3.14 -7.25
CA ALA A 43 8.43 3.19 -6.77
C ALA A 43 9.27 2.13 -7.50
N THR A 44 10.50 2.48 -7.88
CA THR A 44 11.44 1.52 -8.46
C THR A 44 12.12 0.71 -7.36
N LEU A 45 12.53 -0.51 -7.67
CA LEU A 45 13.23 -1.38 -6.71
C LEU A 45 14.53 -0.74 -6.20
N SER A 46 15.24 -0.02 -7.06
CA SER A 46 16.47 0.72 -6.72
C SER A 46 16.28 1.77 -5.61
N LEU A 47 15.08 2.32 -5.45
CA LEU A 47 14.78 3.28 -4.39
C LEU A 47 14.61 2.62 -3.03
N ILE A 48 14.06 1.41 -2.98
CA ILE A 48 13.75 0.69 -1.74
C ILE A 48 14.88 -0.24 -1.28
N ASP A 49 15.79 -0.61 -2.18
CA ASP A 49 16.98 -1.43 -1.93
C ASP A 49 18.21 -0.56 -1.62
N TYR A 50 18.04 0.49 -0.81
CA TYR A 50 19.11 1.46 -0.53
C TYR A 50 20.44 0.79 -0.15
N GLY A 51 21.51 1.17 -0.87
CA GLY A 51 22.86 0.64 -0.66
C GLY A 51 23.15 -0.68 -1.39
N SER A 52 22.18 -1.24 -2.11
CA SER A 52 22.36 -2.42 -2.95
C SER A 52 21.98 -2.12 -4.40
N ALA A 53 22.73 -2.66 -5.35
CA ALA A 53 22.45 -2.48 -6.78
C ALA A 53 22.07 -3.83 -7.39
N TYR A 54 20.81 -3.98 -7.80
CA TYR A 54 20.28 -5.17 -8.45
C TYR A 54 19.97 -4.93 -9.93
N CYS A 55 20.10 -5.98 -10.74
CA CYS A 55 19.83 -5.95 -12.18
C CYS A 55 18.35 -5.66 -12.53
N ASP A 56 17.47 -5.69 -11.53
CA ASP A 56 16.05 -5.36 -11.61
C ASP A 56 15.73 -3.96 -11.07
N GLY A 57 16.73 -3.12 -10.79
CA GLY A 57 16.56 -1.83 -10.10
C GLY A 57 15.55 -0.86 -10.72
N ASP A 58 15.37 -0.86 -12.04
CA ASP A 58 14.42 -0.01 -12.75
C ASP A 58 12.98 -0.56 -12.76
N THR A 59 12.79 -1.81 -12.33
CA THR A 59 11.47 -2.44 -12.20
C THR A 59 10.67 -1.71 -11.13
N THR A 60 9.35 -1.57 -11.33
CA THR A 60 8.49 -1.03 -10.27
C THR A 60 8.19 -2.08 -9.21
N VAL A 61 7.85 -1.67 -7.99
CA VAL A 61 7.43 -2.59 -6.93
C VAL A 61 6.20 -3.39 -7.36
N GLU A 62 5.24 -2.78 -8.07
CA GLU A 62 4.05 -3.51 -8.54
C GLU A 62 4.37 -4.59 -9.56
N GLU A 63 5.21 -4.30 -10.56
CA GLU A 63 5.63 -5.28 -11.57
C GLU A 63 6.40 -6.44 -10.93
N TRP A 64 7.35 -6.10 -10.06
CA TRP A 64 8.11 -7.07 -9.29
C TRP A 64 7.19 -7.98 -8.46
N LEU A 65 6.31 -7.40 -7.65
CA LEU A 65 5.46 -8.17 -6.75
C LEU A 65 4.53 -9.09 -7.55
N LYS A 66 3.94 -8.61 -8.65
CA LYS A 66 3.11 -9.43 -9.55
C LYS A 66 3.90 -10.61 -10.13
N ALA A 67 5.12 -10.36 -10.58
CA ALA A 67 5.99 -11.41 -11.12
C ALA A 67 6.40 -12.43 -10.05
N LEU A 68 6.72 -11.97 -8.83
CA LEU A 68 7.08 -12.83 -7.70
C LEU A 68 5.93 -13.74 -7.29
N VAL A 69 4.75 -13.16 -7.03
CA VAL A 69 3.64 -13.94 -6.46
C VAL A 69 2.94 -14.80 -7.50
N GLY A 70 2.90 -14.34 -8.75
CA GLY A 70 2.39 -15.07 -9.92
C GLY A 70 1.10 -15.86 -9.64
N LYS A 71 1.13 -17.15 -9.96
CA LYS A 71 0.00 -18.08 -9.80
C LYS A 71 -0.40 -18.38 -8.36
N GLN A 72 0.40 -17.97 -7.37
CA GLN A 72 0.11 -18.23 -5.96
C GLN A 72 -0.80 -17.18 -5.35
N ALA A 73 -0.97 -16.02 -5.98
CA ALA A 73 -1.89 -14.98 -5.54
C ALA A 73 -3.21 -15.00 -6.32
N ARG A 74 -4.33 -14.87 -5.61
CA ARG A 74 -5.64 -14.53 -6.19
C ARG A 74 -5.73 -13.04 -6.52
N SER A 75 -5.16 -12.20 -5.65
CA SER A 75 -5.19 -10.75 -5.78
C SER A 75 -4.08 -10.09 -4.97
N ILE A 76 -3.73 -8.87 -5.37
CA ILE A 76 -2.91 -7.95 -4.60
C ILE A 76 -3.74 -6.69 -4.38
N ALA A 77 -4.06 -6.38 -3.12
CA ALA A 77 -4.74 -5.15 -2.75
C ALA A 77 -3.72 -4.13 -2.26
N TRP A 78 -3.80 -2.89 -2.76
CA TRP A 78 -2.94 -1.80 -2.28
C TRP A 78 -3.74 -0.76 -1.53
N THR A 79 -3.17 -0.28 -0.43
CA THR A 79 -3.73 0.82 0.37
C THR A 79 -2.62 1.76 0.81
N GLY A 80 -2.96 3.01 1.08
CA GLY A 80 -2.08 3.96 1.75
C GLY A 80 -2.61 4.24 3.14
N GLY A 81 -1.73 4.35 4.13
CA GLY A 81 -2.15 4.51 5.52
C GLY A 81 -0.98 4.57 6.48
N LYS A 82 -1.27 4.46 7.77
CA LYS A 82 -0.21 4.32 8.77
C LYS A 82 0.55 3.02 8.51
N CYS A 83 1.87 3.06 8.63
CA CYS A 83 2.68 1.84 8.58
C CYS A 83 2.29 0.92 9.76
N VAL A 84 2.11 -0.36 9.50
CA VAL A 84 1.74 -1.36 10.51
C VAL A 84 2.84 -2.38 10.75
N LEU A 85 3.82 -2.51 9.86
CA LEU A 85 4.98 -3.39 10.03
C LEU A 85 6.07 -2.66 10.82
N VAL A 86 5.81 -2.39 12.09
CA VAL A 86 6.77 -1.76 13.00
C VAL A 86 7.40 -2.83 13.88
N ASN A 87 8.73 -2.94 13.84
CA ASN A 87 9.47 -3.79 14.75
C ASN A 87 9.87 -3.01 16.01
N ASP A 88 9.08 -3.16 17.07
CA ASP A 88 9.35 -2.49 18.36
C ASP A 88 10.68 -2.92 19.01
N LEU A 89 11.22 -4.08 18.64
CA LEU A 89 12.52 -4.56 19.12
C LEU A 89 13.70 -3.89 18.42
N ASN A 90 13.47 -3.26 17.26
CA ASN A 90 14.48 -2.50 16.55
C ASN A 90 13.91 -1.13 16.12
N PRO A 91 13.96 -0.12 17.00
CA PRO A 91 13.42 1.22 16.72
C PRO A 91 13.99 1.91 15.48
N LEU A 92 15.15 1.46 14.97
CA LEU A 92 15.75 1.95 13.73
C LEU A 92 14.94 1.56 12.47
N ASP A 93 14.03 0.59 12.60
CA ASP A 93 13.10 0.20 11.53
C ASP A 93 11.82 1.04 11.52
N ALA A 94 11.66 1.96 12.48
CA ALA A 94 10.54 2.88 12.49
C ALA A 94 10.58 3.81 11.27
N SER A 95 9.41 4.10 10.72
CA SER A 95 9.34 5.04 9.61
C SER A 95 9.72 6.45 10.05
N SER A 96 10.50 7.14 9.23
CA SER A 96 10.80 8.58 9.40
C SER A 96 9.54 9.45 9.33
N TRP A 97 8.51 8.95 8.63
CA TRP A 97 7.18 9.49 8.57
C TRP A 97 6.17 8.33 8.61
N PRO A 98 5.24 8.27 9.58
CA PRO A 98 4.55 7.02 9.96
C PRO A 98 3.46 6.57 8.97
N TYR A 99 3.60 6.87 7.68
CA TYR A 99 2.68 6.52 6.63
C TYR A 99 3.41 5.80 5.49
N CYS A 100 2.80 4.71 5.02
CA CYS A 100 3.35 3.77 4.05
C CYS A 100 2.32 3.46 2.97
N ALA A 101 2.79 2.86 1.89
CA ALA A 101 1.96 2.12 0.94
C ALA A 101 2.05 0.64 1.30
N GLN A 102 0.91 0.01 1.50
CA GLN A 102 0.82 -1.39 1.89
C GLN A 102 0.24 -2.20 0.73
N ALA A 103 0.91 -3.29 0.37
CA ALA A 103 0.35 -4.32 -0.49
C ALA A 103 -0.01 -5.55 0.36
N THR A 104 -1.21 -6.07 0.16
CA THR A 104 -1.72 -7.26 0.85
C THR A 104 -2.02 -8.32 -0.21
N VAL A 105 -1.33 -9.46 -0.10
CA VAL A 105 -1.44 -10.58 -1.05
C VAL A 105 -2.45 -11.58 -0.53
N THR A 106 -3.52 -11.80 -1.30
CA THR A 106 -4.47 -12.89 -1.02
C THR A 106 -4.01 -14.14 -1.74
N LEU A 107 -3.63 -15.19 -1.01
CA LEU A 107 -3.12 -16.43 -1.58
C LEU A 107 -4.23 -17.32 -2.19
N VAL A 108 -3.87 -18.12 -3.19
CA VAL A 108 -4.74 -19.16 -3.76
C VAL A 108 -5.00 -20.27 -2.75
N ARG A 109 -3.94 -20.70 -2.05
CA ARG A 109 -3.95 -21.76 -1.03
C ARG A 109 -3.19 -21.30 0.20
N PRO A 110 -3.80 -20.48 1.07
CA PRO A 110 -3.15 -20.10 2.31
C PRO A 110 -3.10 -21.29 3.28
N LYS A 111 -2.14 -21.31 4.20
CA LYS A 111 -2.02 -22.26 5.30
C LYS A 111 -3.21 -22.17 6.26
N ASP A 112 -3.65 -20.94 6.54
CA ASP A 112 -4.84 -20.64 7.33
C ASP A 112 -5.49 -19.31 6.89
N LYS A 113 -6.42 -18.78 7.69
CA LYS A 113 -7.14 -17.53 7.34
C LYS A 113 -6.31 -16.25 7.51
N ASN A 114 -5.22 -16.30 8.27
CA ASN A 114 -4.36 -15.16 8.60
C ASN A 114 -3.11 -15.11 7.71
N ASP A 115 -2.79 -16.21 7.03
CA ASP A 115 -1.71 -16.31 6.05
C ASP A 115 -1.96 -15.43 4.82
N THR A 116 -1.62 -14.16 5.01
CA THR A 116 -1.82 -13.06 4.07
C THR A 116 -0.53 -12.26 4.05
N PRO A 117 0.39 -12.56 3.12
CA PRO A 117 1.63 -11.83 2.99
C PRO A 117 1.37 -10.33 2.81
N ILE A 118 2.10 -9.51 3.55
CA ILE A 118 2.00 -8.05 3.49
C ILE A 118 3.38 -7.49 3.20
N ILE A 119 3.44 -6.48 2.33
CA ILE A 119 4.62 -5.62 2.20
C ILE A 119 4.24 -4.17 2.44
N GLU A 120 5.20 -3.39 2.92
CA GLU A 120 5.09 -1.95 3.11
C GLU A 120 6.25 -1.23 2.44
N ILE A 121 5.91 -0.18 1.69
CA ILE A 121 6.87 0.76 1.09
C ILE A 121 6.82 2.05 1.90
N TYR A 122 7.99 2.43 2.40
CA TYR A 122 8.19 3.56 3.30
C TYR A 122 8.60 4.78 2.49
N PHE A 123 8.09 5.94 2.89
CA PHE A 123 8.35 7.21 2.21
C PHE A 123 8.95 8.22 3.16
N GLU A 124 9.82 9.06 2.61
CA GLU A 124 10.21 10.30 3.26
C GLU A 124 8.97 11.16 3.55
N LYS A 125 9.14 12.14 4.44
CA LYS A 125 8.08 13.09 4.76
C LYS A 125 7.58 13.79 3.48
N PRO A 126 6.25 13.97 3.30
CA PRO A 126 5.69 14.58 2.11
C PRO A 126 6.12 16.03 1.92
N VAL A 127 6.18 16.46 0.66
CA VAL A 127 6.46 17.83 0.24
C VAL A 127 5.32 18.31 -0.66
N GLN A 128 4.76 19.49 -0.37
CA GLN A 128 3.70 20.13 -1.18
C GLN A 128 2.47 19.24 -1.47
N GLY A 129 2.04 18.43 -0.50
CA GLY A 129 0.86 17.58 -0.65
C GLY A 129 1.07 16.37 -1.58
N ARG A 130 2.31 15.98 -1.84
CA ARG A 130 2.67 14.74 -2.56
C ARG A 130 3.44 13.78 -1.64
N PRO A 131 3.30 12.46 -1.83
CA PRO A 131 4.16 11.48 -1.17
C PRO A 131 5.65 11.86 -1.32
N GLY A 132 6.44 11.64 -0.26
CA GLY A 132 7.89 11.76 -0.34
C GLY A 132 8.52 10.63 -1.16
N VAL A 133 9.84 10.63 -1.28
CA VAL A 133 10.59 9.60 -2.02
C VAL A 133 10.49 8.27 -1.26
N ALA A 134 10.25 7.17 -1.98
CA ALA A 134 10.30 5.83 -1.41
C ALA A 134 11.75 5.51 -1.02
N TYR A 135 11.97 4.89 0.15
CA TYR A 135 13.34 4.64 0.62
C TYR A 135 13.56 3.28 1.30
N ALA A 136 12.50 2.56 1.65
CA ALA A 136 12.63 1.27 2.30
C ALA A 136 11.43 0.35 2.02
N PHE A 137 11.72 -0.94 2.12
CA PHE A 137 10.78 -2.05 2.06
C PHE A 137 10.64 -2.68 3.45
N ARG A 138 9.46 -3.17 3.82
CA ARG A 138 9.27 -4.17 4.89
C ARG A 138 8.28 -5.21 4.43
N GLY A 139 8.39 -6.43 4.95
CA GLY A 139 7.49 -7.52 4.63
C GLY A 139 7.15 -8.36 5.84
N VAL A 140 6.04 -9.06 5.76
CA VAL A 140 5.72 -10.18 6.65
C VAL A 140 5.03 -11.27 5.85
N MET A 141 5.44 -12.51 6.08
CA MET A 141 4.76 -13.68 5.50
C MET A 141 4.98 -14.91 6.36
N GLU A 142 4.05 -15.87 6.29
CA GLU A 142 4.31 -17.21 6.82
C GLU A 142 5.46 -17.85 6.02
N THR A 143 6.51 -18.29 6.72
CA THR A 143 7.64 -19.07 6.19
C THR A 143 7.17 -20.45 5.72
N ARG A 144 8.07 -21.28 5.15
CA ARG A 144 7.72 -22.67 4.81
C ARG A 144 7.33 -23.49 6.03
N ASP A 145 8.08 -23.37 7.13
CA ASP A 145 8.02 -24.32 8.25
C ASP A 145 7.73 -23.67 9.62
N ASP A 146 8.16 -22.43 9.88
CA ASP A 146 8.35 -21.88 11.24
C ASP A 146 7.46 -20.67 11.61
N GLY A 147 6.34 -20.46 10.91
CA GLY A 147 5.39 -19.38 11.21
C GLY A 147 5.72 -18.06 10.49
N PRO A 148 5.14 -16.91 10.90
CA PRO A 148 5.34 -15.62 10.23
C PRO A 148 6.72 -15.03 10.53
N ASP A 149 7.43 -14.59 9.50
CA ASP A 149 8.68 -13.84 9.62
C ASP A 149 8.51 -12.36 9.24
N TYR A 150 9.18 -11.49 9.99
CA TYR A 150 9.28 -10.06 9.69
C TYR A 150 10.56 -9.80 8.90
N ILE A 151 10.41 -9.25 7.70
CA ILE A 151 11.47 -9.18 6.72
C ILE A 151 11.82 -7.73 6.42
N ARG A 152 13.11 -7.41 6.53
CA ARG A 152 13.60 -6.04 6.37
C ARG A 152 13.90 -5.66 4.92
N PHE A 153 14.31 -6.61 4.09
CA PHE A 153 14.77 -6.34 2.73
C PHE A 153 14.01 -7.16 1.70
N ARG A 154 13.82 -6.56 0.51
CA ARG A 154 13.05 -7.19 -0.58
C ARG A 154 13.63 -8.53 -1.00
N LYS A 155 14.96 -8.65 -1.13
CA LYS A 155 15.60 -9.90 -1.56
C LYS A 155 15.47 -11.03 -0.54
N ASP A 156 15.44 -10.71 0.75
CA ASP A 156 15.15 -11.70 1.79
C ASP A 156 13.70 -12.18 1.67
N PHE A 157 12.76 -11.27 1.36
CA PHE A 157 11.36 -11.63 1.12
C PHE A 157 11.20 -12.52 -0.11
N GLU A 158 11.96 -12.25 -1.19
CA GLU A 158 12.00 -13.14 -2.36
C GLU A 158 12.54 -14.53 -2.02
N ALA A 159 13.60 -14.61 -1.21
CA ALA A 159 14.22 -15.87 -0.83
C ALA A 159 13.25 -16.72 0.02
N GLU A 160 12.61 -16.11 1.02
CA GLU A 160 11.56 -16.75 1.81
C GLU A 160 10.37 -17.20 0.95
N TRP A 161 9.95 -16.33 0.03
CA TRP A 161 8.89 -16.65 -0.92
C TRP A 161 9.22 -17.87 -1.76
N ASP A 162 10.45 -17.96 -2.25
CA ASP A 162 10.93 -19.07 -3.08
C ASP A 162 11.10 -20.36 -2.31
N GLU A 163 11.53 -20.28 -1.05
CA GLU A 163 11.59 -21.45 -0.19
C GLU A 163 10.20 -22.04 0.02
N ARG A 164 9.21 -21.17 0.22
CA ARG A 164 7.82 -21.55 0.45
C ARG A 164 7.08 -21.95 -0.83
N PHE A 165 7.33 -21.25 -1.93
CA PHE A 165 6.71 -21.44 -3.24
C PHE A 165 7.79 -21.58 -4.31
N PRO A 166 8.43 -22.76 -4.41
CA PRO A 166 9.53 -22.97 -5.34
C PRO A 166 9.18 -22.48 -6.75
N PRO A 167 10.02 -21.62 -7.34
CA PRO A 167 9.78 -21.11 -8.68
C PRO A 167 9.80 -22.25 -9.69
N ASP A 168 9.10 -22.04 -10.81
CA ASP A 168 9.31 -22.91 -11.97
C ASP A 168 10.79 -22.78 -12.41
N PRO A 169 11.51 -23.88 -12.66
CA PRO A 169 12.89 -23.85 -13.15
C PRO A 169 13.10 -22.95 -14.38
N ALA A 170 12.06 -22.74 -15.20
CA ALA A 170 12.09 -21.86 -16.36
C ALA A 170 11.93 -20.36 -16.01
N THR A 171 11.61 -20.02 -14.77
CA THR A 171 11.46 -18.62 -14.33
C THR A 171 12.82 -17.97 -14.17
N GLN A 172 13.16 -17.07 -15.08
CA GLN A 172 14.36 -16.26 -14.99
C GLN A 172 14.06 -14.97 -14.22
N ARG A 173 14.49 -14.91 -12.96
CA ARG A 173 14.51 -13.67 -12.16
C ARG A 173 15.91 -13.07 -12.11
N CYS A 174 15.98 -11.80 -11.73
CA CYS A 174 17.25 -11.14 -11.43
C CYS A 174 17.99 -11.90 -10.33
N LYS A 175 18.95 -12.73 -10.76
CA LYS A 175 19.96 -13.35 -9.91
C LYS A 175 21.16 -12.43 -10.00
N ASN A 176 21.24 -11.48 -9.08
CA ASN A 176 22.49 -10.76 -8.95
C ASN A 176 23.61 -11.74 -8.58
N PRO A 177 24.82 -11.55 -9.12
CA PRO A 177 25.97 -12.41 -8.87
C PRO A 177 26.39 -12.45 -7.40
#